data_AF-X8DZR1-F1
#
_entry.id   AF-X8DZR1-F1
#
_cell.length_a   1.000
_cell.length_b   1.000
_cell.length_c   1.000
_cell.angle_alpha   90.00
_cell.angle_beta   90.00
_cell.angle_gamma   90.00
#
_symmetry.space_group_name_H-M   'P 1'
#
loop_
_entity.id
_entity.type
_entity.pdbx_description
1 polymer ?
#
loop_
_entity_poly.entity_id
_entity_poly.type
_entity_poly.pdbx_seq_one_letter_code
_entity_poly.pdbx_strand_id
1 'polypeptide(L)' 'MRDIGLGDLPYSGPTAALTDVWRALRASMRSVLEETTLADVAAGTLPKHVKQLADDYRAQEKKRHGPRSAS' A
#
# COMPACT_ATOMS: atom_id res chain seq x y z
N MET A 1 1.74 -27.54 4.04
CA MET A 1 0.94 -26.29 4.11
C MET A 1 0.65 -25.91 2.68
N ARG A 2 -0.61 -26.03 2.23
CA ARG A 2 -0.96 -25.77 0.83
C ARG A 2 -0.91 -24.26 0.60
N ASP A 3 -0.09 -23.80 -0.34
CA ASP A 3 -0.38 -22.61 -1.13
C ASP A 3 -1.76 -22.84 -1.77
N ILE A 4 -2.82 -22.50 -1.04
CA ILE A 4 -3.99 -21.94 -1.71
C ILE A 4 -3.42 -20.72 -2.40
N GLY A 5 -3.18 -20.84 -3.71
CA GLY A 5 -2.86 -19.70 -4.53
C GLY A 5 -3.90 -18.65 -4.18
N LEU A 6 -3.47 -17.54 -3.60
CA LEU A 6 -4.36 -16.53 -3.01
C LEU A 6 -5.40 -15.98 -4.02
N GLY A 7 -5.26 -16.31 -5.30
CA GLY A 7 -6.18 -16.00 -6.38
C GLY A 7 -7.23 -17.07 -6.70
N ASP A 8 -7.28 -18.19 -5.98
CA ASP A 8 -8.21 -19.32 -6.24
C ASP A 8 -9.29 -19.45 -5.15
N LEU A 9 -9.48 -18.41 -4.33
CA LEU A 9 -10.74 -18.22 -3.61
C LEU A 9 -11.73 -17.64 -4.63
N PRO A 10 -12.74 -18.40 -5.10
CA PRO A 10 -13.75 -17.85 -5.98
C PRO A 10 -14.63 -16.92 -5.16
N TYR A 11 -14.18 -15.68 -4.99
CA TYR A 11 -15.05 -14.56 -4.67
C TYR A 11 -15.94 -14.36 -5.91
N SER A 12 -17.04 -15.09 -5.94
CA SER A 12 -18.05 -15.04 -7.00
C SER A 12 -19.08 -13.97 -6.67
N GLY A 13 -19.70 -13.40 -7.71
CA GLY A 13 -20.67 -12.32 -7.55
C GLY A 13 -20.02 -10.98 -7.13
N PRO A 14 -20.64 -10.17 -6.25
CA PRO A 14 -20.19 -8.80 -5.94
C PRO A 14 -18.78 -8.67 -5.37
N THR A 15 -18.18 -9.77 -4.90
CA THR A 15 -16.86 -9.79 -4.25
C THR A 15 -15.72 -10.09 -5.21
N ALA A 16 -15.98 -10.35 -6.49
CA ALA A 16 -14.94 -10.65 -7.49
C ALA A 16 -13.85 -9.55 -7.58
N ALA A 17 -14.24 -8.28 -7.42
CA ALA A 17 -13.32 -7.15 -7.40
C ALA A 17 -12.31 -7.22 -6.23
N LEU A 18 -12.62 -7.93 -5.15
CA LEU A 18 -11.74 -8.06 -3.99
C LEU A 18 -10.45 -8.82 -4.35
N THR A 19 -10.53 -9.77 -5.27
CA THR A 19 -9.35 -10.50 -5.77
C THR A 19 -8.36 -9.55 -6.43
N ASP A 20 -8.84 -8.62 -7.26
CA ASP A 20 -7.98 -7.64 -7.93
C ASP A 20 -7.42 -6.61 -6.94
N VAL A 21 -8.20 -6.19 -5.95
CA VAL A 21 -7.70 -5.35 -4.84
C VAL A 21 -6.56 -6.04 -4.09
N TRP A 22 -6.69 -7.33 -3.76
CA TRP A 22 -5.62 -8.08 -3.10
C TRP A 22 -4.38 -8.24 -3.96
N ARG A 23 -4.54 -8.45 -5.28
CA ARG A 23 -3.42 -8.48 -6.23
C ARG A 23 -2.70 -7.14 -6.27
N ALA A 24 -3.44 -6.04 -6.39
CA ALA A 24 -2.88 -4.69 -6.39
C ALA A 24 -2.15 -4.37 -5.08
N LEU A 25 -2.71 -4.76 -3.93
CA LEU A 25 -2.07 -4.57 -2.64
C LEU A 25 -0.74 -5.32 -2.54
N ARG A 26 -0.70 -6.60 -2.92
CA ARG A 26 0.54 -7.40 -2.90
C ARG A 26 1.58 -6.83 -3.87
N ALA A 27 1.17 -6.39 -5.06
CA ALA A 27 2.06 -5.74 -6.00
C ALA A 27 2.66 -4.45 -5.43
N SER A 28 1.84 -3.62 -4.78
CA SER A 28 2.29 -2.39 -4.10
C SER A 28 3.28 -2.69 -2.98
N MET A 29 2.98 -3.67 -2.12
CA MET A 29 3.88 -4.08 -1.05
C MET A 29 5.23 -4.57 -1.58
N ARG A 30 5.23 -5.39 -2.64
CA ARG A 30 6.48 -5.86 -3.25
C ARG A 30 7.28 -4.72 -3.86
N SER A 31 6.66 -3.83 -4.64
CA SER A 31 7.38 -2.69 -5.23
C SER A 31 8.04 -1.80 -4.19
N VAL A 32 7.45 -1.65 -3.00
CA VAL A 32 8.10 -0.91 -1.90
C VAL A 32 9.26 -1.70 -1.29
N LEU A 33 9.02 -2.96 -0.93
CA LEU A 33 9.97 -3.77 -0.16
C LEU A 33 11.15 -4.30 -0.98
N GLU A 34 10.96 -4.55 -2.28
CA GLU A 34 12.03 -5.04 -3.16
C GLU A 34 12.98 -3.91 -3.58
N GLU A 35 12.52 -2.67 -3.58
CA GLU A 35 13.31 -1.51 -4.01
C GLU A 35 13.90 -0.72 -2.84
N THR A 36 13.51 -1.01 -1.59
CA THR A 36 14.00 -0.31 -0.40
C THR A 36 14.95 -1.18 0.40
N THR A 37 16.19 -0.72 0.59
CA THR A 37 17.16 -1.41 1.44
C THR A 37 17.15 -0.85 2.87
N LEU A 38 17.73 -1.61 3.81
CA LEU A 38 17.95 -1.11 5.18
C LEU A 38 18.88 0.11 5.21
N ALA A 39 19.84 0.18 4.28
CA ALA A 39 20.74 1.32 4.16
C ALA A 39 19.98 2.60 3.75
N ASP A 40 19.04 2.49 2.79
CA ASP A 40 18.19 3.62 2.39
C ASP A 40 17.35 4.13 3.56
N VAL A 41 16.84 3.22 4.39
CA VAL A 41 16.08 3.57 5.59
C VAL A 41 16.99 4.26 6.63
N ALA A 42 18.16 3.69 6.90
CA ALA A 42 19.11 4.25 7.87
C ALA A 42 19.65 5.62 7.44
N ALA A 43 19.84 5.84 6.14
CA ALA A 43 20.28 7.11 5.58
C ALA A 43 19.13 8.12 5.39
N GLY A 44 17.86 7.69 5.50
CA GLY A 44 16.70 8.54 5.21
C GLY A 44 16.53 8.87 3.72
N THR A 45 17.16 8.11 2.83
CA THR A 45 17.19 8.32 1.37
C THR A 45 16.34 7.29 0.64
N LEU A 46 15.05 7.22 0.97
CA LEU A 46 14.14 6.26 0.35
C LEU A 46 14.06 6.43 -1.17
N PRO A 47 13.84 5.33 -1.92
CA PRO A 47 13.55 5.39 -3.34
C PRO A 47 12.41 6.35 -3.67
N LYS A 48 12.48 6.99 -4.84
CA LYS A 48 11.58 8.08 -5.22
C LYS A 48 10.10 7.69 -5.14
N HIS A 49 9.72 6.50 -5.61
CA HIS A 49 8.33 6.05 -5.59
C HIS A 49 7.82 5.80 -4.17
N VAL A 50 8.65 5.24 -3.28
CA VAL A 50 8.30 5.03 -1.87
C VAL A 50 8.09 6.36 -1.15
N LYS A 51 8.96 7.33 -1.40
CA LYS A 51 8.80 8.69 -0.87
C LYS A 51 7.50 9.31 -1.36
N GLN A 52 7.20 9.21 -2.65
CA GLN A 52 5.96 9.73 -3.23
C GLN A 52 4.72 9.09 -2.60
N LEU A 53 4.70 7.77 -2.45
CA LEU A 53 3.57 7.05 -1.85
C LEU A 53 3.33 7.50 -0.40
N ALA A 54 4.39 7.70 0.37
CA ALA A 54 4.31 8.21 1.74
C ALA A 54 3.81 9.66 1.80
N ASP A 55 4.24 10.52 0.87
CA ASP A 55 3.81 11.91 0.79
C ASP A 55 2.34 12.02 0.36
N ASP A 56 1.89 11.19 -0.59
CA ASP A 56 0.50 11.10 -1.00
C ASP A 56 -0.40 10.67 0.17
N TYR A 57 0.03 9.69 0.97
CA TYR A 57 -0.69 9.26 2.17
C TYR A 57 -0.85 10.42 3.17
N ARG A 58 0.24 11.13 3.49
CA ARG A 58 0.20 12.31 4.39
C ARG A 58 -0.74 13.40 3.87
N ALA A 59 -0.73 13.63 2.56
CA ALA A 59 -1.64 14.60 1.93
C ALA A 59 -3.11 14.18 2.04
N GLN A 60 -3.40 12.90 1.89
CA GLN A 60 -4.76 12.35 2.10
C GLN A 60 -5.21 12.49 3.55
N GLU A 61 -4.34 12.16 4.50
CA GLU A 61 -4.61 12.30 5.93
C GLU A 61 -4.90 13.76 6.32
N LYS A 62 -4.10 14.71 5.82
CA LYS A 62 -4.33 16.14 6.06
C LYS A 62 -5.67 16.62 5.52
N LYS A 63 -6.12 16.10 4.36
CA LYS A 63 -7.44 16.41 3.79
C LYS A 63 -8.58 15.82 4.63
N ARG A 64 -8.41 14.61 5.16
CA ARG A 64 -9.40 13.94 6.03
C ARG A 64 -9.58 14.66 7.37
N HIS A 65 -8.49 15.17 7.93
CA HIS A 65 -8.47 15.89 9.21
C HIS A 65 -8.60 17.42 9.05
N GLY A 66 -9.44 17.89 8.12
CA GLY A 66 -9.73 19.33 7.93
C GLY A 66 -10.06 20.07 9.24
N PRO A 67 -9.98 21.42 9.28
CA PRO A 67 -9.85 22.22 10.51
C PRO A 67 -11.00 21.99 11.49
N ARG A 68 -10.83 21.03 12.41
CA ARG A 68 -11.84 20.65 13.42
C ARG A 68 -11.25 20.52 14.84
N SER A 69 -10.22 21.31 15.15
CA SER A 69 -9.74 21.52 16.52
C SER A 69 -9.37 22.99 16.76
N ALA A 70 -10.32 23.89 16.50
CA ALA A 70 -10.29 25.25 17.03
C ALA A 70 -11.73 25.65 17.38
N SER A 71 -12.19 25.20 18.54
CA SER A 71 -13.35 25.72 19.26
C SER A 71 -13.03 25.66 20.74
#